data_AF-A0AAU8DME7-F1
#
_entry.id   AF-A0AAU8DME7-F1
#
_cell.length_a   1.000
_cell.length_b   1.000
_cell.length_c   1.000
_cell.angle_alpha   90.00
_cell.angle_beta   90.00
_cell.angle_gamma   90.00
#
_symmetry.space_group_name_H-M   'P 1'
#
loop_
_entity.id
_entity.type
_entity.pdbx_description
1 polymer ?
#
loop_
_entity_poly.entity_id
_entity_poly.type
_entity_poly.pdbx_seq_one_letter_code
_entity_poly.pdbx_strand_id
1 'polypeptide(L)'
;MNGFVVETQRVAAAGSEVGRGAAALGAEIQAMHRTLEQIQAGWRSTEAAPRFAAAMLAHLEQVAAMKDALLGQSTALTGSAQRMAAAEAALAGAMGGAHR
;
A
#
# COMPACT_ATOMS: atom_id res chain seq x y z
N MET A 1 16.18 -15.95 -21.51
CA MET A 1 14.94 -15.29 -21.01
C MET A 1 14.72 -15.41 -19.50
N ASN A 2 15.32 -16.37 -18.78
CA ASN A 2 15.04 -16.59 -17.35
C ASN A 2 15.31 -15.38 -16.41
N GLY A 3 16.31 -14.54 -16.71
CA GLY A 3 16.62 -13.38 -15.85
C GLY A 3 15.53 -12.29 -15.82
N PHE A 4 14.84 -12.07 -16.94
CA PHE A 4 13.76 -11.07 -17.02
C PHE A 4 12.53 -11.50 -16.23
N VAL A 5 12.11 -12.76 -16.39
CA VAL A 5 10.96 -13.34 -15.68
C VAL A 5 11.13 -13.27 -14.16
N VAL A 6 12.34 -13.54 -13.66
CA VAL A 6 12.65 -13.44 -12.22
C VAL A 6 12.51 -12.01 -11.72
N GLU A 7 13.02 -11.03 -12.45
CA GLU A 7 12.86 -9.61 -12.08
C GLU A 7 11.40 -9.17 -12.13
N THR A 8 10.63 -9.58 -13.13
CA THR A 8 9.17 -9.33 -13.21
C THR A 8 8.43 -9.90 -11.99
N GLN A 9 8.76 -11.13 -11.58
CA GLN A 9 8.18 -11.75 -10.39
C GLN A 9 8.54 -11.02 -9.10
N ARG A 10 9.79 -10.54 -8.97
CA ARG A 10 10.24 -9.76 -7.82
C ARG A 10 9.49 -8.42 -7.71
N VAL A 11 9.30 -7.72 -8.82
CA VAL A 11 8.54 -6.46 -8.84
C VAL A 11 7.07 -6.68 -8.47
N ALA A 12 6.46 -7.77 -8.95
CA ALA A 12 5.09 -8.13 -8.58
C ALA A 12 4.97 -8.48 -7.08
N ALA A 13 5.93 -9.24 -6.54
CA ALA A 13 5.97 -9.61 -5.12
C ALA A 13 6.10 -8.37 -4.23
N ALA A 14 7.02 -7.46 -4.57
CA ALA A 14 7.19 -6.19 -3.86
C ALA A 14 5.91 -5.35 -3.89
N GLY A 15 5.23 -5.24 -5.04
CA GLY A 15 3.95 -4.55 -5.14
C GLY A 15 2.88 -5.14 -4.20
N SER A 16 2.79 -6.46 -4.13
CA SER A 16 1.85 -7.17 -3.23
C SER A 16 2.19 -6.97 -1.75
N GLU A 17 3.47 -7.00 -1.38
CA GLU A 17 3.94 -6.76 -0.01
C GLU A 17 3.62 -5.34 0.46
N VAL A 18 3.92 -4.33 -0.38
CA VAL A 18 3.57 -2.94 -0.08
C VAL A 18 2.05 -2.78 0.07
N GLY A 19 1.25 -3.46 -0.76
CA GLY A 19 -0.21 -3.45 -0.67
C GLY A 19 -0.72 -4.05 0.65
N ARG A 20 -0.14 -5.17 1.11
CA ARG A 20 -0.44 -5.77 2.41
C ARG A 20 -0.07 -4.86 3.57
N GLY A 21 1.09 -4.20 3.50
CA GLY A 21 1.52 -3.21 4.49
C GLY A 21 0.54 -2.04 4.59
N ALA A 22 0.09 -1.51 3.45
CA ALA A 22 -0.91 -0.45 3.42
C ALA A 22 -2.27 -0.90 4.00
N ALA A 23 -2.70 -2.13 3.72
CA ALA A 23 -3.92 -2.69 4.30
C ALA A 23 -3.82 -2.84 5.83
N ALA A 24 -2.69 -3.35 6.33
CA ALA A 24 -2.44 -3.45 7.77
C ALA A 24 -2.45 -2.07 8.44
N LEU A 25 -1.80 -1.07 7.82
CA LEU A 25 -1.82 0.31 8.31
C LEU A 25 -3.24 0.89 8.33
N GLY A 26 -4.06 0.59 7.32
CA GLY A 26 -5.46 0.98 7.29
C GLY A 26 -6.28 0.39 8.44
N ALA A 27 -6.05 -0.88 8.77
CA ALA A 27 -6.70 -1.53 9.91
C ALA A 27 -6.29 -0.89 11.24
N GLU A 28 -5.02 -0.52 11.40
CA GLU A 28 -4.50 0.14 12.60
C GLU A 28 -5.08 1.55 12.77
N ILE A 29 -5.14 2.36 11.70
CA ILE A 29 -5.79 3.68 11.73
C ILE A 29 -7.24 3.57 12.25
N GLN A 30 -7.99 2.57 11.75
CA GLN A 30 -9.37 2.33 12.17
C GLN A 30 -9.46 1.87 13.64
N ALA A 31 -8.51 1.07 14.11
CA ALA A 31 -8.43 0.69 15.52
C ALA A 31 -8.16 1.91 16.41
N MET A 32 -7.19 2.75 16.03
CA MET A 32 -6.85 3.98 16.76
C MET A 32 -8.01 4.98 16.81
N HIS A 33 -8.77 5.14 15.73
CA HIS A 33 -9.99 5.96 15.75
C HIS A 33 -11.00 5.47 16.79
N ARG A 34 -11.30 4.16 16.80
CA ARG A 34 -12.21 3.57 17.80
C ARG A 34 -11.69 3.74 19.23
N THR A 35 -10.39 3.56 19.43
CA THR A 35 -9.77 3.80 20.75
C THR A 35 -9.91 5.26 21.17
N LEU A 36 -9.72 6.20 20.24
CA LEU A 36 -9.86 7.63 20.55
C LEU A 36 -11.30 7.99 20.92
N GLU A 37 -12.29 7.48 20.19
CA GLU A 37 -13.71 7.64 20.52
C GLU A 37 -14.04 7.13 21.92
N GLN A 38 -13.51 5.95 22.30
CA GLN A 38 -13.67 5.39 23.64
C GLN A 38 -13.03 6.25 24.73
N ILE A 39 -11.82 6.76 24.48
CA ILE A 39 -11.12 7.67 25.41
C ILE A 39 -11.94 8.95 25.59
N GLN A 40 -12.42 9.56 24.49
CA GLN A 40 -13.22 10.77 24.54
C GLN A 40 -14.52 10.58 25.33
N ALA A 41 -15.19 9.44 25.19
CA ALA A 41 -16.41 9.14 25.93
C ALA A 41 -16.18 9.02 27.45
N GLY A 42 -15.01 8.54 27.87
CA GLY A 42 -14.66 8.35 29.28
C GLY A 42 -13.97 9.55 29.94
N TRP A 43 -13.40 10.46 29.16
CA TRP A 43 -12.54 11.52 29.69
C TRP A 43 -13.33 12.79 30.03
N ARG A 44 -13.38 13.11 31.34
CA ARG A 44 -14.14 14.26 31.88
C ARG A 44 -13.42 15.61 31.85
N SER A 45 -12.25 15.73 31.21
CA SER A 45 -11.52 17.01 31.16
C SER A 45 -12.06 17.89 30.03
N THR A 46 -12.38 19.14 30.34
CA THR A 46 -12.87 20.13 29.36
C THR A 46 -11.77 20.76 28.51
N GLU A 47 -10.49 20.59 28.88
CA GLU A 47 -9.35 21.21 28.18
C GLU A 47 -8.34 20.19 27.67
N ALA A 48 -7.91 19.23 28.50
CA ALA A 48 -6.88 18.28 28.10
C ALA A 48 -7.41 17.24 27.10
N ALA A 49 -8.65 16.77 27.30
CA ALA A 49 -9.24 15.73 26.44
C ALA A 49 -9.43 16.19 24.99
N PRO A 50 -10.01 17.39 24.72
CA PRO A 50 -10.15 17.88 23.35
C PRO A 50 -8.81 18.14 22.67
N ARG A 51 -7.80 18.65 23.40
CA ARG A 51 -6.46 18.93 22.83
C ARG A 51 -5.73 17.65 22.44
N PHE A 52 -5.76 16.63 23.31
CA PHE A 52 -5.21 15.32 23.01
C PHE A 52 -5.89 14.70 21.78
N ALA A 53 -7.22 14.73 21.75
CA ALA A 53 -7.95 14.17 20.63
C ALA A 53 -7.65 14.88 19.31
N ALA A 54 -7.57 16.21 19.30
CA ALA A 54 -7.18 16.97 18.12
C ALA A 54 -5.78 16.57 17.63
N ALA A 55 -4.81 16.42 18.55
CA ALA A 55 -3.46 15.99 18.19
C ALA A 55 -3.44 14.56 17.61
N MET A 56 -4.19 13.64 18.20
CA MET A 56 -4.30 12.26 17.71
C MET A 56 -4.99 12.18 16.35
N LEU A 57 -6.06 12.96 16.13
CA LEU A 57 -6.74 13.03 14.83
C LEU A 57 -5.79 13.57 13.74
N ALA A 58 -5.06 14.65 14.03
CA ALA A 58 -4.08 15.20 13.10
C ALA A 58 -2.95 14.19 12.78
N HIS A 59 -2.51 13.41 13.77
CA HIS A 59 -1.56 12.33 13.54
C HIS A 59 -2.15 11.22 12.65
N LEU A 60 -3.40 10.80 12.90
CA LEU A 60 -4.08 9.79 12.09
C LEU A 60 -4.27 10.23 10.64
N GLU A 61 -4.53 11.52 10.39
CA GLU A 61 -4.57 12.08 9.04
C GLU A 61 -3.22 11.95 8.31
N GLN A 62 -2.10 12.23 8.99
CA GLN A 62 -0.76 12.06 8.41
C GLN A 62 -0.47 10.59 8.09
N VAL A 63 -0.85 9.68 8.98
CA VAL A 63 -0.68 8.23 8.78
C VAL A 63 -1.59 7.73 7.65
N ALA A 64 -2.79 8.30 7.48
CA ALA A 64 -3.67 8.01 6.37
C ALA A 64 -3.07 8.44 5.02
N ALA A 65 -2.41 9.60 4.96
CA ALA A 65 -1.68 10.03 3.77
C ALA A 65 -0.54 9.06 3.41
N MET A 66 0.18 8.54 4.42
CA MET A 66 1.21 7.53 4.22
C MET A 66 0.63 6.21 3.69
N LYS A 67 -0.51 5.76 4.24
CA LYS A 67 -1.25 4.60 3.73
C LYS A 67 -1.61 4.77 2.25
N ASP A 68 -2.13 5.92 1.86
CA ASP A 68 -2.53 6.19 0.47
C ASP A 68 -1.31 6.22 -0.46
N ALA A 69 -0.18 6.77 -0.01
CA ALA A 69 1.07 6.71 -0.76
C ALA A 69 1.55 5.26 -0.99
N LEU A 70 1.48 4.40 0.04
CA LEU A 70 1.82 2.98 -0.08
C LEU A 70 0.88 2.25 -1.05
N LEU A 71 -0.43 2.52 -1.00
CA LEU A 71 -1.39 1.95 -1.96
C LEU A 71 -1.07 2.37 -3.40
N GLY A 72 -0.72 3.65 -3.61
CA GLY A 72 -0.30 4.16 -4.90
C GLY A 72 0.96 3.46 -5.42
N GLN A 73 1.96 3.26 -4.56
CA GLN A 73 3.19 2.53 -4.90
C GLN A 73 2.91 1.06 -5.23
N SER A 74 2.09 0.37 -4.44
CA SER A 74 1.66 -1.01 -4.71
C SER A 74 1.01 -1.14 -6.09
N THR A 75 0.11 -0.20 -6.42
CA THR A 75 -0.56 -0.13 -7.72
C THR A 75 0.44 0.09 -8.86
N ALA A 76 1.37 1.02 -8.68
CA ALA A 76 2.40 1.33 -9.68
C ALA A 76 3.34 0.14 -9.94
N LEU A 77 3.80 -0.55 -8.89
CA LEU A 77 4.66 -1.73 -8.99
C LEU A 77 3.93 -2.89 -9.69
N THR A 78 2.69 -3.16 -9.28
CA THR A 78 1.86 -4.21 -9.89
C THR A 78 1.61 -3.94 -11.37
N GLY A 79 1.27 -2.69 -11.72
CA GLY A 79 1.09 -2.29 -13.11
C GLY A 79 2.39 -2.36 -13.92
N SER A 80 3.54 -2.07 -13.31
CA SER A 80 4.85 -2.23 -13.96
C SER A 80 5.16 -3.69 -14.25
N ALA A 81 4.95 -4.58 -13.29
CA ALA A 81 5.15 -6.02 -13.48
C ALA A 81 4.25 -6.57 -14.60
N GLN A 82 2.99 -6.14 -14.69
CA GLN A 82 2.08 -6.53 -15.77
C GLN A 82 2.60 -6.08 -17.15
N ARG A 83 3.09 -4.84 -17.27
CA ARG A 83 3.67 -4.35 -18.53
C ARG A 83 4.94 -5.11 -18.91
N MET A 84 5.79 -5.44 -17.93
CA MET A 84 6.99 -6.26 -18.17
C MET A 84 6.62 -7.66 -18.66
N ALA A 85 5.67 -8.32 -18.00
CA ALA A 85 5.19 -9.64 -18.43
C ALA A 85 4.61 -9.63 -19.85
N ALA A 86 3.86 -8.59 -20.22
CA ALA A 86 3.34 -8.42 -21.58
C ALA A 86 4.46 -8.23 -22.61
N ALA A 87 5.48 -7.43 -22.29
CA ALA A 87 6.64 -7.23 -23.15
C ALA A 87 7.45 -8.53 -23.33
N GLU A 88 7.65 -9.29 -22.26
CA GLU A 88 8.31 -10.61 -22.29
C GLU A 88 7.56 -11.60 -23.20
N ALA A 89 6.23 -11.66 -23.08
CA ALA A 89 5.40 -12.51 -23.92
C ALA A 89 5.47 -12.11 -25.40
N ALA A 90 5.48 -10.80 -25.71
CA ALA A 90 5.62 -10.31 -27.07
C ALA A 90 6.98 -10.66 -27.68
N LEU A 91 8.08 -10.50 -26.93
CA LEU A 91 9.42 -10.93 -27.38
C LEU A 91 9.47 -12.44 -27.64
N ALA A 92 8.91 -13.24 -26.73
CA ALA A 92 8.86 -14.69 -26.87
C ALA A 92 8.13 -15.11 -28.16
N GLY A 93 6.99 -14.47 -28.45
CA GLY A 93 6.22 -14.69 -29.67
C GLY A 93 6.99 -14.32 -30.94
N ALA A 94 7.67 -13.17 -30.94
CA ALA A 94 8.48 -12.73 -32.08
C ALA A 94 9.66 -13.67 -32.36
N MET A 95 10.34 -14.13 -31.32
CA MET A 95 11.46 -15.08 -31.45
C MET A 95 11.00 -16.49 -31.84
N GLY A 96 9.86 -16.96 -31.32
CA GLY A 96 9.28 -18.25 -31.69
C GLY A 96 8.72 -18.28 -33.12
N GLY A 97 8.29 -17.14 -33.65
CA GLY A 97 7.84 -16.97 -35.03
C GLY A 97 8.96 -16.88 -36.06
N ALA A 98 10.18 -16.51 -35.65
CA ALA A 98 11.33 -16.36 -36.55
C ALA A 98 12.03 -17.68 -36.94
N HIS A 99 11.56 -18.82 -36.42
CA HIS A 99 12.09 -20.16 -36.71
C HIS A 99 11.11 -21.07 -37.49
N ARG A 100 10.13 -20.49 -38.18
CA ARG A 100 9.32 -21.16 -39.22
C ARG A 100 9.53 -20.48 -40.55
#